data_AF-A0A3D4YLX8-F1
#
_entry.id   AF-A0A3D4YLX8-F1
#
_cell.length_a   1.000
_cell.length_b   1.000
_cell.length_c   1.000
_cell.angle_alpha   90.00
_cell.angle_beta   90.00
_cell.angle_gamma   90.00
#
_symmetry.space_group_name_H-M   'P 1'
#
loop_
_entity.id
_entity.type
_entity.pdbx_description
1 polymer ?
#
loop_
_entity_poly.entity_id
_entity_poly.type
_entity_poly.pdbx_seq_one_letter_code
_entity_poly.pdbx_strand_id
1 'polypeptide(L)'
;MPVHVTSEIGALRTVLVHSPGNELLAVTPSTRADFLYDDIVDADLAKREHRRFVQVLERFCEVLHVRDLLTDVLEDPEVRELIIRETLDVVPLEPLAADLRGLPPAAVVNLLIEGKEEEPGPLSRTL
;
A
#
# COMPACT_ATOMS: atom_id res chain seq x y z
N MET A 1 18.15 12.89 8.90
CA MET A 1 17.82 14.33 9.06
C MET A 1 16.36 14.45 9.45
N PRO A 2 15.96 15.42 10.28
CA PRO A 2 14.54 15.65 10.59
C PRO A 2 13.77 16.11 9.35
N VAL A 3 12.47 15.81 9.29
CA VAL A 3 11.57 16.33 8.24
C VAL A 3 11.54 17.86 8.30
N HIS A 4 11.73 18.51 7.15
CA HIS A 4 11.82 19.98 7.09
C HIS A 4 11.05 20.52 5.88
N VAL A 5 9.79 20.91 6.13
CA VAL A 5 8.90 21.50 5.13
C VAL A 5 8.44 22.86 5.65
N THR A 6 8.95 23.94 5.06
CA THR A 6 8.67 25.32 5.49
C THR A 6 7.96 26.16 4.42
N SER A 7 7.74 25.59 3.23
CA SER A 7 7.07 26.24 2.10
C SER A 7 6.47 25.20 1.16
N GLU A 8 5.33 25.53 0.54
CA GLU A 8 4.67 24.72 -0.49
C GLU A 8 5.16 25.02 -1.91
N ILE A 9 5.90 26.12 -2.10
CA ILE A 9 6.38 26.60 -3.41
C ILE A 9 7.90 26.67 -3.51
N GLY A 10 8.60 26.33 -2.43
CA GLY A 10 10.06 26.27 -2.40
C GLY A 10 10.61 25.15 -3.29
N ALA A 11 11.92 25.18 -3.54
CA ALA A 11 12.56 24.10 -4.29
C ALA A 11 12.40 22.76 -3.55
N LEU A 12 11.75 21.80 -4.20
CA LEU A 12 11.53 20.45 -3.69
C LEU A 12 12.86 19.70 -3.62
N ARG A 13 13.18 19.12 -2.46
CA ARG A 13 14.44 18.38 -2.23
C ARG A 13 14.24 16.87 -2.18
N THR A 14 13.21 16.45 -1.45
CA THR A 14 12.83 15.05 -1.30
C THR A 14 11.31 14.96 -1.29
N VAL A 15 10.75 13.93 -1.92
CA VAL A 15 9.30 13.65 -1.95
C VAL A 15 9.05 12.17 -1.67
N LEU A 16 7.97 11.88 -0.95
CA LEU A 16 7.50 10.53 -0.68
C LEU A 16 6.30 10.22 -1.60
N VAL A 17 6.37 9.12 -2.34
CA VAL A 17 5.33 8.70 -3.29
C VAL A 17 4.90 7.26 -3.07
N HIS A 18 3.64 6.96 -3.35
CA HIS A 18 3.11 5.60 -3.41
C HIS A 18 2.81 5.22 -4.86
N SER A 19 3.42 4.13 -5.32
CA SER A 19 3.20 3.59 -6.67
C SER A 19 1.91 2.76 -6.69
N PRO A 20 0.95 3.03 -7.60
CA PRO A 20 -0.25 2.23 -7.72
C PRO A 20 0.07 0.76 -8.01
N GLY A 21 -0.52 -0.15 -7.24
CA GLY A 21 -0.37 -1.60 -7.38
C GLY A 21 -1.68 -2.29 -7.74
N ASN A 22 -1.84 -3.52 -7.24
CA ASN A 22 -3.05 -4.33 -7.49
C ASN A 22 -4.21 -3.93 -6.60
N GLU A 23 -4.00 -3.06 -5.59
CA GLU A 23 -5.06 -2.47 -4.78
C GLU A 23 -6.14 -1.80 -5.64
N LEU A 24 -5.75 -1.26 -6.81
CA LEU A 24 -6.69 -0.63 -7.74
C LEU A 24 -7.68 -1.62 -8.37
N LEU A 25 -7.35 -2.92 -8.42
CA LEU A 25 -8.25 -3.94 -8.96
C LEU A 25 -9.46 -4.17 -8.04
N ALA A 26 -9.35 -3.82 -6.76
CA ALA A 26 -10.47 -3.88 -5.82
C ALA A 26 -11.51 -2.77 -6.07
N VAL A 27 -11.20 -1.77 -6.91
CA VAL A 27 -12.10 -0.67 -7.27
C VAL A 27 -13.02 -1.11 -8.41
N THR A 28 -14.20 -1.61 -8.06
CA THR A 28 -15.23 -2.11 -8.99
C THR A 28 -16.43 -1.14 -9.00
N PRO A 29 -17.40 -1.27 -9.96
CA PRO A 29 -18.59 -0.42 -9.95
C PRO A 29 -19.34 -0.44 -8.62
N SER A 30 -19.35 -1.57 -7.91
CA SER A 30 -20.03 -1.77 -6.63
C SER A 30 -19.23 -1.31 -5.42
N THR A 31 -17.89 -1.30 -5.49
CA THR A 31 -17.01 -1.01 -4.34
C THR A 31 -16.36 0.38 -4.41
N ARG A 32 -16.39 1.07 -5.56
CA ARG A 32 -15.68 2.36 -5.75
C ARG A 32 -15.96 3.40 -4.67
N ALA A 33 -17.20 3.50 -4.19
CA ALA A 33 -17.58 4.46 -3.17
C ALA A 33 -16.93 4.15 -1.82
N ASP A 34 -16.84 2.86 -1.46
CA ASP A 34 -16.20 2.39 -0.23
C ASP A 34 -14.67 2.60 -0.28
N PHE A 35 -14.09 2.47 -1.48
CA PHE A 35 -12.67 2.77 -1.75
C PHE A 35 -12.39 4.26 -2.00
N LEU A 36 -13.39 5.14 -1.84
CA LEU A 36 -13.27 6.60 -2.02
C LEU A 36 -12.85 7.03 -3.45
N TYR A 37 -13.28 6.28 -4.46
CA TYR A 37 -13.10 6.61 -5.88
C TYR A 37 -14.39 7.10 -6.54
N ASP A 38 -14.26 8.20 -7.27
CA ASP A 38 -15.34 8.77 -8.07
C ASP A 38 -15.71 7.89 -9.27
N ASP A 39 -14.73 7.19 -9.85
CA ASP A 39 -14.91 6.27 -10.98
C ASP A 39 -13.90 5.10 -10.93
N ILE A 40 -14.11 4.10 -11.77
CA ILE A 40 -13.23 2.93 -11.90
C ILE A 40 -11.90 3.36 -12.53
N VAL A 41 -10.81 2.85 -11.97
CA VAL A 41 -9.46 3.18 -12.41
C VAL A 41 -8.91 2.09 -13.32
N ASP A 42 -8.42 2.47 -14.51
CA ASP A 42 -7.56 1.59 -15.30
C ASP A 42 -6.20 1.49 -14.60
N ALA A 43 -5.99 0.38 -13.89
CA ALA A 43 -4.79 0.16 -13.08
C ALA A 43 -3.50 0.18 -13.92
N ASP A 44 -3.52 -0.32 -15.15
CA ASP A 44 -2.35 -0.33 -16.02
C ASP A 44 -2.04 1.07 -16.54
N LEU A 45 -3.06 1.86 -16.87
CA LEU A 45 -2.90 3.27 -17.22
C LEU A 45 -2.36 4.06 -16.04
N ALA A 46 -2.94 3.91 -14.85
CA ALA A 46 -2.49 4.59 -13.64
C ALA A 46 -1.02 4.27 -13.31
N LYS A 47 -0.62 2.99 -13.41
CA LYS A 47 0.79 2.57 -13.25
C LYS A 47 1.70 3.25 -14.27
N ARG A 48 1.29 3.34 -15.54
CA ARG A 48 2.08 4.00 -16.60
C ARG A 48 2.20 5.51 -16.38
N GLU A 49 1.12 6.18 -16.02
CA GLU A 49 1.10 7.62 -15.77
C GLU A 49 1.91 7.98 -14.53
N HIS A 50 1.73 7.23 -13.44
CA HIS A 50 2.50 7.42 -12.22
C HIS A 50 4.00 7.21 -12.45
N ARG A 51 4.39 6.19 -13.23
CA ARG A 51 5.81 5.99 -13.59
C ARG A 51 6.38 7.19 -14.33
N ARG A 52 5.64 7.78 -15.27
CA ARG A 52 6.07 9.00 -15.97
C ARG A 52 6.18 10.19 -15.02
N PHE A 53 5.24 10.33 -14.09
CA PHE A 53 5.28 11.37 -13.07
C PHE A 53 6.52 11.25 -12.17
N VAL A 54 6.82 10.05 -11.67
CA VAL A 54 8.02 9.77 -10.88
C VAL A 54 9.30 10.10 -11.68
N GLN A 55 9.40 9.68 -12.95
CA GLN A 55 10.54 10.01 -13.81
C GLN A 55 10.74 11.52 -14.02
N VAL A 56 9.68 12.32 -13.91
CA VAL A 56 9.80 13.78 -13.94
C VAL A 56 10.36 14.26 -12.60
N LEU A 57 9.81 13.80 -11.46
CA LEU A 57 10.26 14.18 -10.12
C LEU A 57 11.74 13.84 -9.87
N GLU A 58 12.19 12.66 -10.30
CA GLU A 58 13.58 12.18 -10.15
C GLU A 58 14.61 13.11 -10.80
N ARG A 59 14.20 13.96 -11.74
CA ARG A 59 15.08 14.97 -12.37
C ARG A 59 15.30 16.20 -11.50
N PHE A 60 14.46 16.42 -10.49
CA PHE A 60 14.45 17.64 -9.67
C PHE A 60 14.70 17.38 -8.19
N CYS A 61 14.29 16.22 -7.67
CA CYS A 61 14.39 15.88 -6.26
C CYS A 61 14.62 14.39 -6.03
N GLU A 62 15.03 14.03 -4.82
CA GLU A 62 15.03 12.65 -4.34
C GLU A 62 13.59 12.14 -4.23
N VAL A 63 13.32 10.97 -4.80
CA VAL A 63 12.00 10.32 -4.70
C VAL A 63 12.14 9.08 -3.83
N LEU A 64 11.38 9.06 -2.74
CA LEU A 64 11.27 7.93 -1.83
C LEU A 64 9.95 7.21 -2.09
N HIS A 65 9.96 5.88 -2.05
CA HIS A 65 8.77 5.08 -2.25
C HIS A 65 8.25 4.54 -0.92
N VAL A 66 6.94 4.69 -0.68
CA VAL A 66 6.27 4.20 0.54
C VAL A 66 6.49 2.69 0.72
N ARG A 67 6.37 1.90 -0.35
CA ARG A 67 6.57 0.44 -0.32
C ARG A 67 7.98 0.06 0.12
N ASP A 68 8.99 0.76 -0.40
CA ASP A 68 10.39 0.47 -0.11
C ASP A 68 10.71 0.84 1.34
N LEU A 69 10.35 2.05 1.77
CA LEU A 69 10.56 2.49 3.15
C LEU A 69 9.82 1.62 4.16
N LEU A 70 8.58 1.22 3.86
CA LEU A 70 7.84 0.34 4.76
C LEU A 70 8.48 -1.05 4.81
N THR A 71 9.01 -1.55 3.69
CA THR A 71 9.74 -2.83 3.66
C THR A 71 10.98 -2.75 4.56
N ASP A 72 11.75 -1.66 4.45
CA ASP A 72 12.93 -1.43 5.29
C ASP A 72 12.56 -1.36 6.79
N VAL A 73 11.43 -0.72 7.13
CA VAL A 73 10.92 -0.67 8.51
C VAL A 73 10.53 -2.06 9.02
N LEU A 74 9.96 -2.91 8.17
CA LEU A 74 9.54 -4.28 8.53
C LEU A 74 10.70 -5.29 8.60
N GLU A 75 11.93 -4.90 8.26
CA GLU A 75 13.12 -5.71 8.54
C GLU A 75 13.42 -5.80 10.05
N ASP A 76 12.96 -4.82 10.83
CA ASP A 76 12.99 -4.89 12.30
C ASP A 76 11.86 -5.82 12.81
N PRO A 77 12.19 -6.97 13.44
CA PRO A 77 11.19 -7.94 13.88
C PRO A 77 10.23 -7.38 14.95
N GLU A 78 10.69 -6.47 15.81
CA GLU A 78 9.86 -5.88 16.88
C GLU A 78 8.84 -4.91 16.28
N VAL A 79 9.27 -4.08 15.33
CA VAL A 79 8.39 -3.16 14.60
C VAL A 79 7.41 -3.92 13.72
N ARG A 80 7.86 -5.02 13.10
CA ARG A 80 6.98 -5.87 12.29
C ARG A 80 5.86 -6.51 13.13
N GLU A 81 6.19 -7.07 14.29
CA GLU A 81 5.16 -7.65 15.18
C GLU A 81 4.20 -6.57 15.69
N LEU A 82 4.72 -5.36 15.99
CA LEU A 82 3.89 -4.21 16.32
C LEU A 82 2.88 -3.92 15.20
N ILE A 83 3.35 -3.72 13.97
CA ILE A 83 2.48 -3.38 12.83
C ILE A 83 1.46 -4.50 12.56
N ILE A 84 1.87 -5.77 12.60
CA ILE A 84 0.94 -6.90 12.41
C ILE A 84 -0.15 -6.88 13.49
N ARG A 85 0.20 -6.66 14.76
CA ARG A 85 -0.77 -6.60 15.84
C ARG A 85 -1.76 -5.45 15.65
N GLU A 86 -1.27 -4.23 15.40
CA GLU A 86 -2.14 -3.06 15.20
C GLU A 86 -3.05 -3.24 13.97
N THR A 87 -2.58 -3.92 12.92
CA THR A 87 -3.40 -4.26 11.75
C THR A 87 -4.54 -5.20 12.12
N LEU A 88 -4.26 -6.22 12.94
CA LEU A 88 -5.26 -7.22 13.35
C LEU A 88 -6.28 -6.66 14.36
N ASP A 89 -5.92 -5.61 15.11
CA ASP A 89 -6.86 -4.89 15.96
C ASP A 89 -7.94 -4.15 15.14
N VAL A 90 -7.60 -3.73 13.91
CA VAL A 90 -8.54 -3.10 12.96
C VAL A 90 -9.30 -4.15 12.16
N VAL A 91 -8.61 -5.21 11.72
CA VAL A 91 -9.17 -6.29 10.90
C VAL A 91 -8.97 -7.64 11.64
N PRO A 92 -9.90 -8.02 12.54
CA PRO A 92 -9.76 -9.21 13.37
C PRO A 92 -9.98 -10.48 12.53
N LEU A 93 -8.89 -10.98 11.93
CA LEU A 93 -8.85 -12.21 11.14
C LEU A 93 -7.69 -13.08 11.63
N GLU A 94 -7.96 -14.04 12.51
CA GLU A 94 -6.94 -14.93 13.07
C GLU A 94 -6.15 -15.72 12.00
N PRO A 95 -6.76 -16.21 10.89
CA PRO A 95 -6.00 -16.89 9.84
C PRO A 95 -4.98 -15.96 9.16
N LEU A 96 -5.30 -14.67 9.03
CA LEU A 96 -4.42 -13.67 8.42
C LEU A 96 -3.19 -13.42 9.30
N ALA A 97 -3.34 -13.47 10.62
CA ALA A 97 -2.26 -13.27 11.57
C ALA A 97 -1.14 -14.31 11.45
N ALA A 98 -1.50 -15.58 11.22
CA ALA A 98 -0.54 -16.65 11.02
C ALA A 98 0.18 -16.51 9.67
N ASP A 99 -0.57 -16.17 8.62
CA ASP A 99 -0.01 -15.94 7.28
C ASP A 99 1.00 -14.79 7.29
N LEU A 100 0.67 -13.64 7.88
CA LEU A 100 1.55 -12.46 7.88
C LEU A 100 2.90 -12.71 8.57
N ARG A 101 2.92 -13.45 9.69
CA ARG A 101 4.17 -13.73 10.42
C ARG A 101 5.11 -14.69 9.68
N GLY A 102 4.58 -15.52 8.79
CA GLY A 102 5.37 -16.46 7.99
C GLY A 102 5.96 -15.84 6.71
N LEU A 103 5.57 -14.62 6.37
CA LEU A 103 5.94 -13.97 5.12
C LEU A 103 7.18 -13.08 5.25
N PRO A 104 7.97 -12.92 4.17
CA PRO A 104 9.05 -11.95 4.14
C PRO A 104 8.49 -10.51 4.23
N PRO A 105 9.26 -9.52 4.73
CA PRO A 105 8.82 -8.14 4.91
C PRO A 105 8.11 -7.54 3.68
N ALA A 106 8.69 -7.70 2.49
CA ALA A 106 8.09 -7.20 1.25
C ALA A 106 6.71 -7.81 0.95
N ALA A 107 6.49 -9.09 1.27
CA ALA A 107 5.20 -9.74 1.08
C ALA A 107 4.17 -9.26 2.13
N VAL A 108 4.60 -8.98 3.36
CA VAL A 108 3.75 -8.34 4.37
C VAL A 108 3.32 -6.95 3.89
N VAL A 109 4.26 -6.12 3.40
CA VAL A 109 3.94 -4.80 2.82
C VAL A 109 2.94 -4.89 1.68
N ASN A 110 3.13 -5.84 0.75
CA ASN A 110 2.19 -6.02 -0.35
C ASN A 110 0.79 -6.34 0.15
N LEU A 111 0.64 -7.24 1.13
CA LEU A 111 -0.67 -7.57 1.70
C LEU A 111 -1.30 -6.39 2.47
N LEU A 112 -0.50 -5.62 3.20
CA LEU A 112 -1.00 -4.43 3.92
C LEU A 112 -1.56 -3.37 2.96
N ILE A 113 -0.99 -3.26 1.75
CA ILE A 113 -1.39 -2.26 0.76
C ILE A 113 -2.47 -2.78 -0.18
N GLU A 114 -2.30 -4.00 -0.70
CA GLU A 114 -3.17 -4.59 -1.72
C GLU A 114 -4.41 -5.25 -1.12
N GLY A 115 -4.36 -5.55 0.17
CA GLY A 115 -5.36 -6.40 0.80
C GLY A 115 -5.22 -7.86 0.37
N LYS A 116 -6.09 -8.69 0.94
CA LYS A 116 -6.23 -10.10 0.58
C LYS A 116 -7.70 -10.35 0.27
N GLU A 117 -7.98 -10.92 -0.89
CA GLU A 117 -9.33 -11.40 -1.18
C GLU A 117 -9.64 -12.56 -0.25
N GLU A 118 -10.77 -12.48 0.44
CA GLU A 118 -11.22 -13.56 1.31
C GLU A 118 -11.86 -14.65 0.45
N GLU A 119 -11.32 -15.87 0.50
CA GLU A 119 -11.96 -16.98 -0.19
C GLU A 119 -13.33 -17.25 0.45
N PRO A 120 -14.40 -17.40 -0.36
CA PRO A 120 -15.71 -17.70 0.16
C PRO A 120 -15.67 -19.01 0.95
N GLY A 121 -16.05 -18.94 2.23
CA GLY A 121 -16.12 -20.10 3.12
C GLY A 121 -17.05 -21.20 2.60
N PRO A 122 -17.04 -22.38 3.24
CA PRO A 122 -17.80 -23.54 2.76
C PRO A 122 -19.30 -23.27 2.55
N LEU A 123 -19.88 -22.34 3.31
CA LEU A 123 -21.30 -22.00 3.27
C LEU A 123 -21.69 -21.10 2.09
N SER A 124 -20.82 -20.19 1.65
CA SER A 124 -21.09 -19.29 0.52
C SER A 124 -20.92 -19.97 -0.85
N ARG A 125 -20.33 -21.17 -0.88
CA ARG A 125 -20.26 -22.00 -2.10
C ARG A 125 -21.52 -22.85 -2.34
N THR A 126 -22.43 -22.92 -1.36
CA THR A 126 -23.62 -23.79 -1.37
C THR A 126 -24.96 -23.04 -1.43
N LEU A 127 -24.95 -21.71 -1.32
CA LEU A 127 -26.11 -20.84 -1.49
C LEU A 127 -26.05 -20.16 -2.87
#